data_AF-A0A962V0J3-F1
#
_entry.id   AF-A0A962V0J3-F1
#
_cell.length_a   1.000
_cell.length_b   1.000
_cell.length_c   1.000
_cell.angle_alpha   90.00
_cell.angle_beta   90.00
_cell.angle_gamma   90.00
#
_symmetry.space_group_name_H-M   'P 1'
#
loop_
_entity.id
_entity.type
_entity.pdbx_description
1 polymer ?
#
loop_
_entity_poly.entity_id
_entity_poly.type
_entity_poly.pdbx_seq_one_letter_code
_entity_poly.pdbx_strand_id
1 'polypeptide(L)'
;FGLTGIRVFAKLVECPKGILIPLILLLSVVGAYAINNAVTDVYWMLGFGVLGYFMKVYGYQVGPVILGVILSRLMDENWRRAIISEQESLGAFFSKLLASPLSLTLLLAVVVVLLGQTPLWPWLKARFQKKSTRLEPPG
;
A
#
# COMPACT_ATOMS: atom_id res chain seq x y z
N PHE A 1 -4.03 -3.04 -32.84
CA PHE A 1 -3.15 -1.93 -32.41
C PHE A 1 -2.23 -2.27 -31.23
N GLY A 2 -2.66 -3.06 -30.25
CA GLY A 2 -1.80 -3.45 -29.11
C GLY A 2 -0.55 -4.26 -29.49
N LEU A 3 -0.68 -5.23 -30.41
CA LEU A 3 0.44 -6.09 -30.85
C LEU A 3 1.60 -5.31 -31.50
N THR A 4 1.29 -4.32 -32.34
CA THR A 4 2.31 -3.46 -32.98
C THR A 4 3.00 -2.57 -31.96
N GLY A 5 2.25 -1.99 -31.00
CA GLY A 5 2.81 -1.15 -29.94
C GLY A 5 3.76 -1.92 -29.03
N ILE A 6 3.35 -3.10 -28.54
CA ILE A 6 4.19 -3.95 -27.68
C ILE A 6 5.49 -4.32 -28.40
N ARG A 7 5.46 -4.62 -29.70
CA ARG A 7 6.66 -4.96 -30.48
C ARG A 7 7.63 -3.78 -30.62
N VAL A 8 7.12 -2.54 -30.69
CA VAL A 8 7.96 -1.32 -30.71
C VAL A 8 8.56 -1.05 -29.33
N PHE A 9 7.78 -1.17 -28.26
CA PHE A 9 8.28 -0.99 -26.89
C PHE A 9 9.28 -2.08 -26.48
N ALA A 10 9.06 -3.32 -26.89
CA ALA A 10 10.00 -4.42 -26.67
C ALA A 10 11.35 -4.11 -27.30
N LYS A 11 11.38 -3.65 -28.56
CA LYS A 11 12.61 -3.23 -29.25
C LYS A 11 13.34 -2.07 -28.55
N LEU A 12 12.61 -1.13 -27.96
CA LEU A 12 13.19 -0.02 -27.18
C LEU A 12 13.89 -0.51 -25.90
N VAL A 13 13.32 -1.52 -25.24
CA VAL A 13 13.89 -2.11 -24.01
C VAL A 13 15.01 -3.11 -24.30
N GLU A 14 15.03 -3.71 -25.50
CA GLU A 14 16.10 -4.60 -25.98
C GLU A 14 17.44 -3.88 -26.23
N CYS A 15 17.46 -2.54 -26.29
CA CYS A 15 18.71 -1.80 -26.40
C CYS A 15 19.68 -2.11 -25.25
N PRO A 16 21.01 -2.14 -25.52
CA PRO A 16 22.00 -2.46 -24.51
C PRO A 16 21.86 -1.55 -23.29
N LYS A 17 21.79 -2.18 -22.10
CA LYS A 17 21.56 -1.50 -20.81
C LYS A 17 22.54 -0.34 -20.55
N GLY A 18 23.76 -0.43 -21.10
CA GLY A 18 24.77 0.62 -21.00
C GLY A 18 24.34 1.97 -21.57
N ILE A 19 23.45 2.00 -22.57
CA ILE A 19 22.93 3.24 -23.17
C ILE A 19 21.52 3.55 -22.65
N LEU A 20 20.72 2.53 -22.36
CA LEU A 20 19.35 2.70 -21.91
C LEU A 20 19.26 3.39 -20.55
N ILE A 21 20.13 3.02 -19.60
CA ILE A 21 20.16 3.61 -18.25
C ILE A 21 20.47 5.12 -18.27
N PRO A 22 21.56 5.61 -18.90
CA PRO A 22 21.85 7.04 -18.94
C PRO A 22 20.79 7.83 -19.72
N LEU A 23 20.20 7.25 -20.76
CA LEU A 23 19.08 7.87 -21.49
C LEU A 23 17.86 8.07 -20.58
N ILE A 24 17.45 7.03 -19.83
CA ILE A 24 16.32 7.11 -18.89
C ILE A 24 16.60 8.15 -17.79
N LEU A 25 17.83 8.19 -17.27
CA LEU A 25 18.22 9.18 -16.26
C LEU A 25 18.14 10.60 -16.79
N LEU A 26 18.70 10.88 -17.98
CA LEU A 26 18.61 12.19 -18.62
C LEU A 26 17.16 12.61 -18.85
N LEU A 27 16.35 11.71 -19.41
CA LEU A 27 14.94 11.99 -19.68
C LEU A 27 14.17 12.28 -18.38
N SER A 28 14.50 11.58 -17.29
CA SER A 28 13.83 11.75 -16.00
C SER A 28 14.27 13.04 -15.29
N VAL A 29 15.53 13.45 -15.44
CA VAL A 29 16.02 14.77 -14.95
C VAL A 29 15.34 15.90 -15.71
N VAL A 30 15.27 15.81 -17.05
CA VAL A 30 14.56 16.80 -17.88
C VAL A 30 13.08 16.83 -17.54
N GLY A 31 12.45 15.67 -17.33
CA GLY A 31 11.05 15.57 -16.93
C GLY A 31 10.76 16.19 -15.57
N ALA A 32 11.61 15.93 -14.56
CA ALA A 32 11.47 16.53 -13.23
C ALA A 32 11.64 18.06 -13.28
N TYR A 33 12.62 18.52 -14.05
CA TYR A 33 12.86 19.95 -14.25
C TYR A 33 11.70 20.64 -15.00
N ALA A 34 11.09 19.97 -15.97
CA ALA A 34 10.02 20.55 -16.79
C ALA A 34 8.70 20.81 -16.02
N ILE A 35 8.43 20.11 -14.91
CA ILE A 35 7.17 20.25 -14.18
C ILE A 35 7.10 21.56 -13.40
N ASN A 36 8.13 21.86 -12.60
CA ASN A 36 8.15 23.04 -11.72
C ASN A 36 9.28 24.03 -12.04
N ASN A 37 10.10 23.78 -13.06
CA ASN A 37 11.27 24.59 -13.43
C ASN A 37 12.20 24.85 -12.23
N ALA A 38 12.24 23.89 -11.30
CA ALA A 38 12.93 24.02 -10.02
C ALA A 38 14.03 22.96 -9.92
N VAL A 39 15.26 23.40 -9.65
CA VAL A 39 16.40 22.50 -9.49
C VAL A 39 16.26 21.63 -8.22
N THR A 40 15.48 22.08 -7.23
CA THR A 40 15.15 21.31 -6.02
C THR A 40 14.48 19.99 -6.33
N ASP A 41 13.62 19.95 -7.35
CA ASP A 41 12.89 18.74 -7.74
C ASP A 41 13.82 17.71 -8.38
N VAL A 42 14.87 18.18 -9.06
CA VAL A 42 15.94 17.33 -9.59
C VAL A 42 16.73 16.69 -8.45
N TYR A 43 17.03 17.43 -7.38
CA TYR A 43 17.67 16.87 -6.19
C TYR A 43 16.81 15.81 -5.51
N TRP A 44 15.50 16.06 -5.33
CA TRP A 44 14.57 15.07 -4.78
C TRP A 44 14.46 13.84 -5.69
N MET A 45 14.35 14.05 -7.00
CA MET A 45 14.29 12.98 -8.00
C MET A 45 15.55 12.10 -7.96
N LEU A 46 16.75 12.69 -7.90
CA LEU A 46 17.99 11.94 -7.75
C LEU A 46 18.05 11.20 -6.41
N GLY A 47 17.64 11.83 -5.30
CA GLY A 47 17.57 11.22 -3.98
C GLY A 47 16.67 9.97 -3.95
N PHE A 48 15.44 10.08 -4.47
CA PHE A 48 14.52 8.96 -4.59
C PHE A 48 15.00 7.90 -5.60
N GLY A 49 15.69 8.30 -6.66
CA GLY A 49 16.32 7.37 -7.60
C GLY A 49 17.41 6.50 -6.96
N VAL A 50 18.28 7.12 -6.15
CA VAL A 50 19.30 6.42 -5.36
C VAL A 50 18.65 5.51 -4.31
N LEU A 51 17.63 5.99 -3.60
CA LEU A 51 16.88 5.19 -2.64
C LEU A 51 16.24 3.96 -3.31
N GLY A 52 15.65 4.12 -4.49
CA GLY A 52 15.12 3.01 -5.30
C GLY A 52 16.19 2.01 -5.74
N TYR A 53 17.41 2.48 -6.06
CA TYR A 53 18.55 1.61 -6.35
C TYR A 53 18.94 0.78 -5.12
N PHE A 54 19.04 1.40 -3.94
CA PHE A 54 19.30 0.68 -2.69
C PHE A 54 18.23 -0.38 -2.43
N MET A 55 16.95 -0.04 -2.54
CA MET A 55 15.85 -0.99 -2.33
C MET A 55 15.93 -2.20 -3.27
N LYS A 56 16.36 -1.99 -4.51
CA LYS A 56 16.61 -3.08 -5.46
C LYS A 56 17.78 -3.97 -5.01
N VAL A 57 18.85 -3.37 -4.47
CA VAL A 57 20.02 -4.11 -3.93
C VAL A 57 19.64 -4.94 -2.71
N TYR A 58 18.77 -4.43 -1.83
CA TYR A 58 18.25 -5.17 -0.67
C TYR A 58 17.20 -6.25 -1.03
N GLY A 59 16.89 -6.43 -2.32
CA GLY A 59 15.96 -7.47 -2.78
C GLY A 59 14.48 -7.15 -2.58
N TYR A 60 14.12 -5.89 -2.31
CA TYR A 60 12.72 -5.50 -2.26
C TYR A 60 12.07 -5.61 -3.64
N GLN A 61 10.93 -6.29 -3.70
CA GLN A 61 10.13 -6.32 -4.92
C GLN A 61 9.60 -4.92 -5.22
N VAL A 62 9.74 -4.48 -6.48
CA VAL A 62 9.26 -3.17 -6.92
C VAL A 62 7.73 -3.06 -6.84
N GLY A 63 7.01 -4.19 -6.94
CA GLY A 63 5.55 -4.25 -6.87
C GLY A 63 4.96 -3.64 -5.60
N PRO A 64 5.30 -4.15 -4.39
CA PRO A 64 4.85 -3.58 -3.12
C PRO A 64 5.17 -2.09 -2.94
N VAL A 65 6.30 -1.62 -3.47
CA VAL A 65 6.71 -0.21 -3.39
C VAL A 65 5.77 0.66 -4.19
N ILE A 66 5.51 0.28 -5.46
CA ILE A 66 4.57 0.98 -6.32
C ILE A 66 3.16 0.93 -5.70
N LEU A 67 2.75 -0.22 -5.19
CA LEU A 67 1.45 -0.38 -4.55
C LEU A 67 1.32 0.54 -3.33
N GLY A 68 2.36 0.63 -2.48
CA GLY A 68 2.37 1.54 -1.33
C GLY A 68 2.25 3.01 -1.72
N VAL A 69 2.94 3.42 -2.79
CA VAL A 69 2.85 4.80 -3.32
C VAL A 69 1.45 5.12 -3.84
N ILE A 70 0.82 4.19 -4.57
CA ILE A 70 -0.55 4.35 -5.06
C ILE A 70 -1.53 4.38 -3.87
N LEU A 71 -1.36 3.45 -2.92
CA LEU A 71 -2.24 3.32 -1.76
C LEU A 71 -2.16 4.54 -0.84
N SER A 72 -0.97 5.15 -0.70
CA SER A 72 -0.78 6.41 0.04
C SER A 72 -1.65 7.52 -0.52
N ARG A 73 -1.64 7.75 -1.85
CA ARG A 73 -2.50 8.78 -2.45
C ARG A 73 -3.97 8.46 -2.28
N LEU A 74 -4.35 7.20 -2.47
CA LEU A 74 -5.73 6.76 -2.31
C LEU A 74 -6.21 6.93 -0.85
N MET A 75 -5.34 6.65 0.12
CA MET A 75 -5.62 6.86 1.53
C MET A 75 -5.84 8.34 1.83
N ASP A 76 -4.95 9.23 1.39
CA ASP A 76 -5.09 10.69 1.59
C ASP A 76 -6.37 11.24 0.95
N GLU A 77 -6.68 10.78 -0.26
CA GLU A 77 -7.91 11.18 -0.93
C GLU A 77 -9.17 10.70 -0.19
N ASN A 78 -9.19 9.44 0.25
CA ASN A 78 -10.30 8.90 1.03
C ASN A 78 -10.43 9.60 2.38
N TRP A 79 -9.31 9.89 3.03
CA TRP A 79 -9.24 10.62 4.29
C TRP A 79 -9.80 12.04 4.12
N ARG A 80 -9.36 12.76 3.08
CA ARG A 80 -9.87 14.10 2.77
C ARG A 80 -11.36 14.09 2.44
N ARG A 81 -11.82 13.10 1.66
CA ARG A 81 -13.25 12.90 1.37
C ARG A 81 -14.06 12.64 2.64
N ALA A 82 -13.56 11.80 3.55
CA ALA A 82 -14.20 11.49 4.82
C ALA A 82 -14.31 12.73 5.73
N ILE A 83 -13.27 13.55 5.83
CA ILE A 83 -13.30 14.78 6.64
C ILE A 83 -14.26 15.82 6.06
N ILE A 84 -14.24 16.03 4.75
CA ILE A 84 -15.14 17.00 4.08
C ILE A 84 -16.61 16.56 4.22
N SER A 85 -16.89 15.26 4.19
CA SER A 85 -18.23 14.70 4.40
C SER A 85 -18.81 15.03 5.78
N GLU A 86 -17.96 15.32 6.77
CA GLU A 86 -18.34 15.35 8.19
C GLU A 86 -18.15 16.76 8.82
N GLN A 87 -18.15 17.80 7.98
CA GLN A 87 -18.16 19.22 8.36
C GLN A 87 -17.17 19.55 9.50
N GLU A 88 -15.90 19.19 9.32
CA GLU A 88 -14.79 19.75 10.12
C GLU A 88 -14.86 19.47 11.64
N SER A 89 -15.59 18.45 12.10
CA SER A 89 -15.53 18.04 13.52
C SER A 89 -15.07 16.59 13.67
N LEU A 90 -13.79 16.42 14.04
CA LEU A 90 -13.22 15.12 14.44
C LEU A 90 -14.05 14.46 15.56
N GLY A 91 -14.67 15.28 16.42
CA GLY A 91 -15.58 14.81 17.47
C GLY A 91 -16.89 14.21 16.95
N ALA A 92 -17.50 14.74 15.88
CA ALA A 92 -18.70 14.15 15.29
C ALA A 92 -18.38 12.92 14.44
N PHE A 93 -17.20 12.89 13.80
CA PHE A 93 -16.73 11.70 13.08
C PHE A 93 -16.57 10.51 14.00
N PHE A 94 -15.86 10.65 15.13
CA PHE A 94 -15.73 9.57 16.12
C PHE A 94 -17.07 9.20 16.77
N SER A 95 -17.92 10.19 17.10
CA SER A 95 -19.21 9.89 17.71
C SER A 95 -20.16 9.17 16.76
N LYS A 96 -20.15 9.48 15.45
CA LYS A 96 -20.89 8.70 14.44
C LYS A 96 -20.21 7.39 14.04
N LEU A 97 -18.88 7.28 14.08
CA LEU A 97 -18.18 5.99 13.89
C LEU A 97 -18.63 4.97 14.95
N LEU A 98 -18.85 5.44 16.19
CA LEU A 98 -19.37 4.63 17.29
C LEU A 98 -20.91 4.52 17.31
N ALA A 99 -21.64 5.58 16.91
CA ALA A 99 -23.11 5.59 16.95
C ALA A 99 -23.79 4.98 15.72
N SER A 100 -23.10 4.91 14.57
CA SER A 100 -23.64 4.27 13.38
C SER A 100 -23.41 2.74 13.45
N PRO A 101 -24.46 1.92 13.48
CA PRO A 101 -24.33 0.46 13.66
C PRO A 101 -23.58 -0.21 12.51
N LEU A 102 -23.59 0.40 11.32
CA LEU A 102 -22.86 -0.09 10.15
C LEU A 102 -21.33 0.11 10.29
N SER A 103 -20.89 1.24 10.84
CA SER A 103 -19.45 1.49 11.03
C SER A 103 -18.89 0.64 12.17
N LEU A 104 -19.64 0.50 13.26
CA LEU A 104 -19.27 -0.35 14.40
C LEU A 104 -19.12 -1.82 13.98
N THR A 105 -20.04 -2.33 13.15
CA THR A 105 -19.98 -3.72 12.65
C THR A 105 -18.79 -3.94 11.72
N LEU A 106 -18.48 -2.98 10.84
CA LEU A 106 -17.32 -3.05 9.95
C LEU A 106 -16.00 -2.96 10.73
N LEU A 107 -15.93 -2.11 11.75
CA LEU A 107 -14.76 -1.95 12.63
C LEU A 107 -14.55 -3.21 13.47
N LEU A 108 -15.60 -3.79 14.06
CA LEU A 108 -15.55 -5.08 14.74
C LEU A 108 -15.09 -6.21 13.80
N ALA A 109 -15.60 -6.24 12.56
CA ALA A 109 -15.18 -7.24 11.58
C ALA A 109 -13.69 -7.15 11.25
N VAL A 110 -13.16 -5.93 11.06
CA VAL A 110 -11.71 -5.71 10.85
C VAL A 110 -10.90 -6.15 12.06
N VAL A 111 -11.33 -5.81 13.28
CA VAL A 111 -10.65 -6.21 14.52
C VAL A 111 -10.65 -7.73 14.69
N VAL A 112 -11.76 -8.41 14.42
CA VAL A 112 -11.85 -9.88 14.48
C VAL A 112 -10.93 -10.55 13.45
N VAL A 113 -10.86 -10.01 12.23
CA VAL A 113 -9.96 -10.53 11.19
C VAL A 113 -8.49 -10.32 11.56
N LEU A 114 -8.13 -9.14 12.09
CA LEU A 114 -6.75 -8.85 12.55
C LEU A 114 -6.36 -9.68 13.78
N LEU A 115 -7.28 -9.92 14.72
CA LEU A 115 -7.05 -10.80 15.86
C LEU A 115 -7.01 -12.29 15.47
N GLY A 116 -7.75 -12.69 14.43
CA GLY A 116 -7.69 -14.04 13.86
C GLY A 116 -6.39 -14.33 13.09
N GLN A 117 -5.77 -13.29 12.51
CA GLN A 117 -4.48 -13.40 11.80
C GLN A 117 -3.26 -13.21 12.70
N THR A 118 -3.42 -12.68 13.91
CA THR A 118 -2.33 -12.62 14.89
C THR A 118 -2.19 -13.97 15.62
N PRO A 119 -0.98 -14.49 15.84
CA PRO A 119 -0.73 -15.84 16.37
C PRO A 119 -1.08 -16.01 17.87
N LEU A 120 -1.87 -15.10 18.45
CA LEU A 120 -2.39 -15.21 19.82
C LEU A 120 -3.70 -16.02 19.89
N TRP A 121 -4.42 -16.17 18.78
CA TRP A 121 -5.68 -16.92 18.75
C TRP A 121 -5.56 -18.46 18.97
N PRO A 122 -4.52 -19.19 18.53
CA PRO A 122 -4.42 -20.62 18.83
C PRO A 122 -4.21 -20.91 20.34
N TRP A 123 -3.63 -19.98 21.10
CA TRP A 123 -3.41 -20.16 22.55
C TRP A 123 -4.71 -20.00 23.36
N LEU A 124 -5.63 -19.12 22.94
CA LEU A 124 -6.95 -18.96 23.56
C LEU A 124 -7.91 -20.09 23.15
N LYS A 125 -7.87 -20.53 21.88
CA LYS A 125 -8.69 -21.67 21.40
C LYS A 125 -8.31 -22.99 22.07
N ALA A 126 -7.03 -23.18 22.42
CA ALA A 126 -6.55 -24.35 23.15
C ALA A 126 -7.12 -24.45 24.58
N ARG A 127 -7.52 -23.33 25.20
CA ARG A 127 -8.14 -23.31 26.55
C ARG A 127 -9.63 -23.65 26.53
N PHE A 128 -10.35 -23.41 25.43
CA PHE A 128 -11.79 -23.63 25.36
C PHE A 128 -12.20 -25.02 24.85
N GLN A 129 -11.34 -25.75 24.13
CA GLN A 129 -11.67 -27.09 23.64
C GLN A 129 -11.48 -28.22 24.68
N LYS A 130 -10.81 -27.98 25.81
CA LYS A 130 -10.53 -29.05 26.80
C LYS A 130 -11.68 -29.35 27.78
N LYS A 131 -12.84 -28.66 27.68
CA LYS A 131 -13.95 -28.81 28.66
C LYS A 131 -15.17 -29.59 28.14
N SER A 132 -15.21 -30.03 26.88
CA SER A 132 -16.40 -30.66 26.29
C SER A 132 -16.18 -32.09 25.76
N THR A 133 -15.32 -32.86 26.42
CA THR A 133 -15.06 -34.29 26.09
C THR A 133 -15.02 -35.19 27.33
N ARG A 134 -15.74 -34.81 28.39
CA ARG A 134 -15.76 -35.57 29.66
C ARG A 134 -17.17 -35.76 30.22
N LEU A 135 -18.16 -36.01 29.36
CA LEU A 135 -19.53 -36.38 29.74
C LEU A 135 -20.09 -37.46 28.78
N GLU A 136 -19.34 -38.53 28.57
CA GLU A 136 -19.93 -39.83 28.19
C GLU A 136 -19.79 -40.75 29.42
N PRO A 137 -20.88 -41.11 30.10
CA PRO A 137 -20.82 -42.05 31.21
C PRO A 137 -20.59 -43.48 30.68
N PRO A 138 -19.74 -44.29 31.33
CA PRO A 138 -19.63 -45.72 31.03
C PRO A 138 -20.88 -46.45 31.52
N GLY A 139 -21.47 -47.26 30.64
CA GLY A 139 -22.60 -48.14 30.94
C GLY A 139 -22.99 -48.95 29.72
#